data_AF-A0A2E5R7F0-F1
#
_entry.id   AF-A0A2E5R7F0-F1
#
_cell.length_a   1.000
_cell.length_b   1.000
_cell.length_c   1.000
_cell.angle_alpha   90.00
_cell.angle_beta   90.00
_cell.angle_gamma   90.00
#
_symmetry.space_group_name_H-M   'P 1'
#
loop_
_entity.id
_entity.type
_entity.pdbx_description
1 polymer ?
#
loop_
_entity_poly.entity_id
_entity_poly.type
_entity_poly.pdbx_seq_one_letter_code
_entity_poly.pdbx_strand_id
1 'polypeptide(L)'
;MTGKGYKIINSFHNARTNHGKENAEDYVEIVADLIQENGEARIVDISKRLGIAQATANKTIKRLIKDGYLFKEPYRSVFLTIKGQKLARDSKKRHKTVYELLRSLGVSKKTAIHDSEGIEHHVSKETLEAFKKIIKKHNKIK
;
A
#
# COMPACT_ATOMS: atom_id res chain seq x y z
N MET A 1 -3.93 -4.19 -39.99
CA MET A 1 -4.57 -4.50 -38.70
C MET A 1 -4.49 -3.27 -37.81
N THR A 2 -5.63 -2.67 -37.47
CA THR A 2 -5.74 -1.27 -37.02
C THR A 2 -5.37 -1.07 -35.54
N GLY A 3 -4.68 0.04 -35.23
CA GLY A 3 -4.09 0.38 -33.92
C GLY A 3 -5.04 0.55 -32.72
N LYS A 4 -6.32 0.22 -32.86
CA LYS A 4 -7.26 0.15 -31.72
C LYS A 4 -7.04 -1.10 -30.85
N GLY A 5 -6.66 -2.24 -31.44
CA GLY A 5 -6.43 -3.49 -30.69
C GLY A 5 -5.23 -3.43 -29.75
N TYR A 6 -4.13 -2.79 -30.17
CA TYR A 6 -2.89 -2.68 -29.39
C TYR A 6 -3.05 -1.79 -28.13
N LYS A 7 -3.86 -0.72 -28.23
CA LYS A 7 -4.11 0.22 -27.12
C LYS A 7 -4.94 -0.40 -25.99
N ILE A 8 -5.89 -1.27 -26.34
CA ILE A 8 -6.78 -1.93 -25.37
C ILE A 8 -6.04 -3.00 -24.56
N ILE A 9 -5.20 -3.82 -25.22
CA ILE A 9 -4.43 -4.88 -24.56
C ILE A 9 -3.47 -4.29 -23.50
N ASN A 10 -2.82 -3.16 -23.80
CA ASN A 10 -1.94 -2.48 -22.85
C ASN A 10 -2.68 -1.87 -21.65
N SER A 11 -3.92 -1.39 -21.84
CA SER A 11 -4.73 -0.83 -20.75
C SER A 11 -5.08 -1.88 -19.70
N PHE A 12 -5.54 -3.06 -20.14
CA PHE A 12 -5.85 -4.17 -19.23
C PHE A 12 -4.61 -4.73 -18.54
N HIS A 13 -3.46 -4.75 -19.21
CA HIS A 13 -2.20 -5.17 -18.61
C HIS A 13 -1.78 -4.21 -17.47
N ASN A 14 -1.80 -2.90 -17.73
CA ASN A 14 -1.43 -1.89 -16.75
C ASN A 14 -2.36 -1.87 -15.53
N ALA A 15 -3.67 -2.05 -15.73
CA ALA A 15 -4.63 -2.14 -14.64
C ALA A 15 -4.35 -3.36 -13.75
N ARG A 16 -4.05 -4.53 -14.34
CA ARG A 16 -3.70 -5.75 -13.60
C ARG A 16 -2.39 -5.62 -12.83
N THR A 17 -1.37 -4.99 -13.41
CA THR A 17 -0.08 -4.79 -12.75
C THR A 17 -0.20 -3.81 -11.59
N ASN A 18 -0.96 -2.72 -11.76
CA ASN A 18 -1.21 -1.75 -10.68
C ASN A 18 -2.00 -2.39 -9.54
N HIS A 19 -3.07 -3.14 -9.86
CA HIS A 19 -3.83 -3.86 -8.84
C HIS A 19 -2.98 -4.90 -8.08
N GLY A 20 -2.06 -5.57 -8.77
CA GLY A 20 -1.11 -6.47 -8.11
C GLY A 20 -0.15 -5.76 -7.16
N LYS A 21 0.26 -4.53 -7.50
CA LYS A 21 1.14 -3.70 -6.68
C LYS A 21 0.43 -3.11 -5.46
N GLU A 22 -0.76 -2.55 -5.65
CA GLU A 22 -1.67 -2.11 -4.58
C GLU A 22 -1.85 -3.22 -3.55
N ASN A 23 -2.27 -4.39 -4.01
CA ASN A 23 -2.49 -5.56 -3.15
C ASN A 23 -1.20 -6.01 -2.42
N ALA A 24 -0.03 -5.90 -3.05
CA ALA A 24 1.23 -6.18 -2.36
C ALA A 24 1.52 -5.15 -1.26
N GLU A 25 1.25 -3.87 -1.51
CA GLU A 25 1.42 -2.76 -0.57
C GLU A 25 0.48 -2.94 0.65
N ASP A 26 -0.81 -3.21 0.42
CA ASP A 26 -1.79 -3.46 1.49
C ASP A 26 -1.34 -4.57 2.45
N TYR A 27 -0.87 -5.69 1.90
CA TYR A 27 -0.47 -6.83 2.71
C TYR A 27 0.81 -6.55 3.51
N VAL A 28 1.80 -5.88 2.92
CA VAL A 28 3.03 -5.59 3.67
C VAL A 28 2.81 -4.54 4.76
N GLU A 29 1.89 -3.58 4.54
CA GLU A 29 1.50 -2.62 5.57
C GLU A 29 0.77 -3.32 6.72
N ILE A 30 -0.23 -4.15 6.43
CA ILE A 30 -0.98 -4.86 7.47
C ILE A 30 -0.10 -5.82 8.26
N VAL A 31 0.84 -6.50 7.60
CA VAL A 31 1.81 -7.35 8.29
C VAL A 31 2.74 -6.50 9.17
N ALA A 32 3.20 -5.33 8.70
CA ALA A 32 4.02 -4.42 9.50
C ALA A 32 3.27 -3.93 10.75
N ASP A 33 2.03 -3.48 10.56
CA ASP A 33 1.18 -2.95 11.63
C ASP A 33 0.86 -4.03 12.67
N LEU A 34 0.49 -5.24 12.24
CA LEU A 34 0.22 -6.36 13.16
C LEU A 34 1.45 -6.78 13.96
N ILE A 35 2.64 -6.82 13.33
CA ILE A 35 3.90 -7.11 14.04
C ILE A 35 4.20 -6.00 15.06
N GLN A 36 3.99 -4.73 14.70
CA GLN A 36 4.21 -3.62 15.61
C GLN A 36 3.23 -3.64 16.80
N GLU A 37 1.96 -3.96 16.55
CA GLU A 37 0.90 -3.96 17.57
C GLU A 37 0.97 -5.20 18.49
N ASN A 38 1.21 -6.39 17.92
CA ASN A 38 0.99 -7.67 18.60
C ASN A 38 2.24 -8.56 18.65
N GLY A 39 3.36 -8.15 18.03
CA GLY A 39 4.59 -8.94 17.93
C GLY A 39 4.57 -10.02 16.84
N GLU A 40 3.41 -10.32 16.25
CA GLU A 40 3.25 -11.31 15.18
C GLU A 40 2.11 -10.94 14.22
N ALA A 41 2.20 -11.39 12.97
CA ALA A 41 1.09 -11.30 12.01
C ALA A 41 0.60 -12.71 11.63
N ARG A 42 -0.63 -13.05 12.03
CA ARG A 42 -1.26 -14.33 11.66
C ARG A 42 -2.23 -14.13 10.51
N ILE A 43 -2.40 -15.19 9.70
CA ILE A 43 -3.31 -15.17 8.53
C ILE A 43 -4.74 -14.78 8.93
N VAL A 44 -5.20 -15.23 10.11
CA VAL A 44 -6.54 -14.92 10.61
C VAL A 44 -6.70 -13.41 10.83
N ASP A 45 -5.73 -12.76 11.44
CA ASP A 45 -5.74 -11.33 11.75
C ASP A 45 -5.57 -10.49 10.47
N ILE A 46 -4.67 -10.92 9.58
CA ILE A 46 -4.49 -10.30 8.26
C ILE A 46 -5.81 -10.33 7.47
N SER A 47 -6.48 -11.49 7.41
CA SER A 47 -7.74 -11.63 6.67
C SER A 47 -8.87 -10.78 7.26
N LYS A 48 -8.91 -10.66 8.60
CA LYS A 48 -9.90 -9.85 9.31
C LYS A 48 -9.68 -8.36 9.04
N ARG A 49 -8.42 -7.89 9.07
CA ARG A 49 -8.09 -6.47 8.83
C ARG A 49 -8.33 -6.05 7.38
N LEU A 50 -8.12 -6.96 6.43
CA LEU A 50 -8.44 -6.77 5.01
C LEU A 50 -9.92 -6.96 4.67
N GLY A 51 -10.74 -7.51 5.57
CA GLY A 51 -12.14 -7.82 5.28
C GLY A 51 -12.34 -8.90 4.20
N ILE A 52 -11.42 -9.86 4.09
CA ILE A 52 -11.45 -10.92 3.07
C ILE A 52 -11.46 -12.33 3.69
N ALA A 53 -11.86 -13.32 2.90
CA ALA A 53 -11.77 -14.72 3.32
C ALA A 53 -10.31 -15.17 3.58
N GLN A 54 -10.09 -16.00 4.61
CA GLN A 54 -8.77 -16.55 4.93
C GLN A 54 -8.13 -17.33 3.77
N ALA A 55 -8.93 -18.03 2.97
CA ALA A 55 -8.46 -18.75 1.79
C ALA A 55 -7.84 -17.79 0.75
N THR A 56 -8.47 -16.64 0.52
CA THR A 56 -7.95 -15.56 -0.34
C THR A 56 -6.65 -15.00 0.23
N ALA A 57 -6.62 -14.69 1.53
CA ALA A 57 -5.43 -14.21 2.20
C ALA A 57 -4.26 -15.20 2.07
N ASN A 58 -4.50 -16.49 2.29
CA ASN A 58 -3.49 -17.54 2.16
C ASN A 58 -2.92 -17.63 0.74
N LYS A 59 -3.80 -17.58 -0.28
CA LYS A 59 -3.38 -17.57 -1.69
C LYS A 59 -2.47 -16.38 -2.01
N THR A 60 -2.84 -15.18 -1.58
CA THR A 60 -2.03 -13.97 -1.79
C THR A 60 -0.71 -14.04 -1.03
N ILE A 61 -0.72 -14.48 0.23
CA ILE A 61 0.50 -14.63 1.03
C ILE A 61 1.47 -15.60 0.36
N LYS A 62 1.00 -16.75 -0.16
CA LYS A 62 1.86 -17.68 -0.92
C LYS A 62 2.52 -17.02 -2.13
N ARG A 63 1.77 -16.18 -2.87
CA ARG A 63 2.31 -15.39 -3.98
C ARG A 63 3.36 -14.40 -3.49
N LEU A 64 3.07 -13.62 -2.44
CA LEU A 64 4.00 -12.61 -1.90
C LEU A 64 5.27 -13.22 -1.29
N ILE A 65 5.20 -14.45 -0.79
CA ILE A 65 6.38 -15.23 -0.40
C ILE A 65 7.23 -15.56 -1.63
N LYS A 66 6.61 -16.07 -2.71
CA LYS A 66 7.30 -16.34 -3.97
C LYS A 66 7.92 -15.06 -4.58
N ASP A 67 7.25 -13.93 -4.45
CA ASP A 67 7.73 -12.62 -4.92
C ASP A 67 8.79 -12.00 -3.98
N GLY A 68 9.10 -12.66 -2.87
CA GLY A 68 10.15 -12.28 -1.92
C GLY A 68 9.81 -11.13 -0.99
N TYR A 69 8.53 -10.77 -0.82
CA TYR A 69 8.08 -9.75 0.12
C TYR A 69 7.85 -10.30 1.53
N LEU A 70 7.38 -11.55 1.62
CA LEU A 70 7.03 -12.20 2.87
C LEU A 70 7.82 -13.50 3.06
N PHE A 71 7.90 -13.96 4.30
CA PHE A 71 8.27 -15.33 4.63
C PHE A 71 7.41 -15.84 5.79
N LYS A 72 7.45 -17.15 6.03
CA LYS A 72 6.76 -17.81 7.14
C LYS A 72 7.74 -18.66 7.91
N GLU A 73 7.67 -18.56 9.23
CA GLU A 73 8.30 -19.53 10.11
C GLU A 73 7.39 -20.76 10.29
N PRO A 74 7.95 -21.92 10.68
CA PRO A 74 7.13 -23.07 11.06
C PRO A 74 6.12 -22.66 12.14
N TYR A 75 4.85 -23.03 11.94
CA TYR A 75 3.73 -22.85 12.89
C TYR A 75 3.12 -21.44 13.07
N ARG A 76 3.06 -20.61 12.01
CA ARG A 76 1.87 -19.81 11.56
C ARG A 76 2.18 -18.37 11.17
N SER A 77 3.15 -17.72 11.81
CA SER A 77 3.34 -16.27 11.69
C SER A 77 3.98 -15.88 10.36
N VAL A 78 3.51 -14.76 9.82
CA VAL A 78 3.95 -14.17 8.56
C VAL A 78 4.84 -12.98 8.89
N PHE A 79 5.98 -12.91 8.25
CA PHE A 79 6.97 -11.87 8.47
C PHE A 79 7.37 -11.18 7.17
N LEU A 80 7.89 -9.95 7.31
CA LEU A 80 8.41 -9.17 6.19
C LEU A 80 9.88 -9.52 5.95
N THR A 81 10.22 -9.83 4.70
CA THR A 81 11.63 -9.80 4.27
C THR A 81 12.14 -8.36 4.27
N ILE A 82 13.45 -8.15 4.06
CA ILE A 82 14.02 -6.81 3.85
C ILE A 82 13.29 -6.07 2.70
N LYS A 83 12.96 -6.78 1.63
CA LYS A 83 12.21 -6.25 0.48
C LYS A 83 10.79 -5.84 0.90
N GLY A 84 10.08 -6.67 1.67
CA GLY A 84 8.77 -6.36 2.22
C GLY A 84 8.78 -5.15 3.15
N GLN A 85 9.75 -5.09 4.07
CA GLN A 85 9.91 -3.95 4.98
C GLN A 85 10.18 -2.64 4.25
N LYS A 86 10.93 -2.68 3.15
CA LYS A 86 11.16 -1.51 2.32
C LYS A 86 9.86 -1.05 1.65
N LEU A 87 9.09 -1.98 1.08
CA LEU A 87 7.81 -1.66 0.45
C LEU A 87 6.81 -1.07 1.45
N ALA A 88 6.66 -1.67 2.63
CA ALA A 88 5.79 -1.15 3.70
C ALA A 88 6.19 0.26 4.12
N ARG A 89 7.50 0.51 4.33
CA ARG A 89 8.01 1.85 4.68
C ARG A 89 7.75 2.90 3.59
N ASP A 90 8.00 2.54 2.32
CA ASP A 90 7.77 3.44 1.20
C ASP A 90 6.28 3.75 1.02
N SER A 91 5.42 2.75 1.23
CA SER A 91 3.97 2.91 1.16
C SER A 91 3.44 3.80 2.30
N LYS A 92 3.84 3.54 3.55
CA LYS A 92 3.51 4.39 4.70
C LYS A 92 3.96 5.84 4.53
N LYS A 93 5.13 6.06 3.90
CA LYS A 93 5.64 7.40 3.60
C LYS A 93 4.78 8.13 2.56
N ARG A 94 4.28 7.42 1.54
CA ARG A 94 3.34 7.99 0.57
C ARG A 94 2.03 8.37 1.25
N HIS A 95 1.43 7.44 1.99
CA HIS A 95 0.22 7.67 2.78
C HIS A 95 0.36 8.92 3.65
N LYS A 96 1.44 9.02 4.43
CA LYS A 96 1.72 10.19 5.29
C LYS A 96 1.81 11.50 4.48
N THR A 97 2.45 11.48 3.32
CA THR A 97 2.58 12.68 2.47
C THR A 97 1.21 13.13 1.95
N VAL A 98 0.37 12.20 1.51
CA VAL A 98 -1.00 12.49 1.05
C VAL A 98 -1.83 13.05 2.21
N TYR A 99 -1.79 12.39 3.37
CA TYR A 99 -2.45 12.85 4.58
C TYR A 99 -2.04 14.28 4.96
N GLU A 100 -0.74 14.56 5.02
CA GLU A 100 -0.21 15.89 5.36
C GLU A 100 -0.63 16.96 4.36
N LEU A 101 -0.68 16.62 3.06
CA LEU A 101 -1.20 17.52 2.05
C LEU A 101 -2.67 17.85 2.33
N LEU A 102 -3.53 16.84 2.48
CA LEU A 102 -4.97 17.03 2.73
C LEU A 102 -5.19 17.90 3.98
N ARG A 103 -4.43 17.64 5.05
CA ARG A 103 -4.43 18.48 6.26
C ARG A 103 -4.01 19.91 5.97
N SER A 104 -2.98 20.13 5.15
CA SER A 104 -2.52 21.46 4.77
C SER A 104 -3.54 22.24 3.91
N LEU A 105 -4.44 21.53 3.24
CA LEU A 105 -5.56 22.10 2.47
C LEU A 105 -6.80 22.36 3.33
N GLY A 106 -6.76 22.06 4.62
CA GLY A 106 -7.87 22.30 5.56
C GLY A 106 -8.86 21.14 5.70
N VAL A 107 -8.60 19.99 5.07
CA VAL A 107 -9.43 18.78 5.21
C VAL A 107 -9.39 18.30 6.65
N SER A 108 -10.54 17.92 7.21
CA SER A 108 -10.65 17.43 8.60
C SER A 108 -9.73 16.24 8.85
N LYS A 109 -9.27 16.04 10.11
CA LYS A 109 -8.39 14.89 10.43
C LYS A 109 -9.02 13.56 10.05
N LYS A 110 -10.32 13.37 10.34
CA LYS A 110 -11.04 12.12 10.05
C LYS A 110 -11.09 11.85 8.54
N THR A 111 -11.49 12.85 7.77
CA THR A 111 -11.57 12.76 6.31
C THR A 111 -10.19 12.55 5.70
N ALA A 112 -9.17 13.28 6.16
CA ALA A 112 -7.81 13.14 5.64
C ALA A 112 -7.21 11.75 5.87
N ILE A 113 -7.49 11.09 7.00
CA ILE A 113 -7.06 9.70 7.26
C ILE A 113 -7.71 8.75 6.25
N HIS A 114 -9.04 8.85 6.12
CA HIS A 114 -9.80 7.99 5.24
C HIS A 114 -9.40 8.18 3.77
N ASP A 115 -9.29 9.44 3.33
CA ASP A 115 -9.02 9.75 1.92
C ASP A 115 -7.56 9.52 1.56
N SER A 116 -6.62 9.62 2.51
CA SER A 116 -5.24 9.25 2.23
C SER A 116 -5.07 7.76 1.98
N GLU A 117 -5.93 6.93 2.59
CA GLU A 117 -6.04 5.49 2.32
C GLU A 117 -6.67 5.28 0.92
N GLY A 118 -6.02 4.51 0.06
CA GLY A 118 -6.38 4.34 -1.34
C GLY A 118 -5.68 5.32 -2.29
N ILE A 119 -5.63 6.62 -1.97
CA ILE A 119 -5.01 7.63 -2.86
C ILE A 119 -3.51 7.37 -3.01
N GLU A 120 -2.80 7.02 -1.94
CA GLU A 120 -1.36 6.81 -1.91
C GLU A 120 -0.85 5.76 -2.92
N HIS A 121 -1.67 4.77 -3.27
CA HIS A 121 -1.30 3.75 -4.24
C HIS A 121 -1.23 4.28 -5.66
N HIS A 122 -2.05 5.28 -5.97
CA HIS A 122 -2.18 5.87 -7.30
C HIS A 122 -1.36 7.15 -7.50
N VAL A 123 -0.80 7.71 -6.42
CA VAL A 123 0.04 8.91 -6.50
C VAL A 123 1.40 8.59 -7.10
N SER A 124 1.69 9.21 -8.24
CA SER A 124 3.00 9.12 -8.90
C SER A 124 4.11 9.74 -8.06
N LYS A 125 5.37 9.36 -8.32
CA LYS A 125 6.53 9.97 -7.65
C LYS A 125 6.59 11.48 -7.88
N GLU A 126 6.32 11.94 -9.09
CA GLU A 126 6.33 13.37 -9.44
C GLU A 126 5.27 14.15 -8.64
N THR A 127 4.04 13.63 -8.62
CA THR A 127 2.94 14.20 -7.85
C THR A 127 3.28 14.25 -6.36
N LEU A 128 3.88 13.19 -5.82
CA LEU A 128 4.29 13.12 -4.42
C LEU A 128 5.35 14.18 -4.07
N GLU A 129 6.31 14.43 -4.96
CA GLU A 129 7.31 15.49 -4.76
C GLU A 129 6.68 16.89 -4.82
N ALA A 130 5.69 17.10 -5.70
CA ALA A 130 4.92 18.34 -5.72
C ALA A 130 4.17 18.56 -4.39
N PHE A 131 3.54 17.51 -3.84
CA PHE A 131 2.86 17.57 -2.55
C PHE A 131 3.81 17.99 -1.42
N LYS A 132 5.00 17.38 -1.34
CA LYS A 132 6.02 17.75 -0.34
C LYS A 132 6.44 19.20 -0.43
N LYS A 133 6.59 19.75 -1.64
CA LYS A 133 6.92 21.17 -1.85
C LYS A 133 5.83 22.09 -1.32
N ILE A 134 4.56 21.77 -1.57
CA ILE A 134 3.40 22.54 -1.09
C ILE A 134 3.34 22.52 0.45
N ILE A 135 3.46 21.32 1.05
CA ILE A 135 3.47 21.15 2.51
C ILE A 135 4.58 22.00 3.14
N LYS A 136 5.80 21.95 2.58
CA LYS A 136 6.94 22.76 3.07
C LYS A 136 6.69 24.27 2.95
N LYS A 137 6.02 24.72 1.89
CA LYS A 137 5.68 26.14 1.70
C LYS A 137 4.63 26.61 2.72
N HIS A 138 3.56 25.84 2.92
CA HIS A 138 2.51 26.18 3.90
C HIS A 138 3.04 26.22 5.34
N ASN A 139 3.94 25.31 5.71
CA ASN A 139 4.53 25.30 7.05
C ASN A 139 5.52 26.45 7.31
N LYS A 140 5.95 27.19 6.27
CA LYS A 140 6.80 28.39 6.41
C LYS A 140 6.00 29.69 6.53
N ILE A 141 4.71 29.66 6.19
CA ILE A 141 3.82 30.84 6.16
C ILE A 141 2.99 30.93 7.45
N LYS A 142 2.87 29.83 8.19
CA LYS A 142 2.37 29.79 9.56
C LYS A 142 3.51 30.07 10.54
#